data_AF-A0A2D5ALQ2-F1
#
_entry.id   AF-A0A2D5ALQ2-F1
#
_cell.length_a   1.000
_cell.length_b   1.000
_cell.length_c   1.000
_cell.angle_alpha   90.00
_cell.angle_beta   90.00
_cell.angle_gamma   90.00
#
_symmetry.space_group_name_H-M   'P 1'
#
loop_
_entity.id
_entity.type
_entity.pdbx_description
1 polymer ?
#
loop_
_entity_poly.entity_id
_entity_poly.type
_entity_poly.pdbx_seq_one_letter_code
_entity_poly.pdbx_strand_id
1 'polypeptide(L)'
;MRKTFEISDRFIEAGDANELLYEPLGGDLTFRRTRRYEIDFEGEENNLVSFVEKTLRDPISQDLKKGEDSAFTAFAFVLEYGMKPGALDLEKEAILSYYRGIENPGFELKELNIRQRIYLFGNSGDESDRFIRDICNYAIHNWSVILGEK
;
A
#
# COMPACT_ATOMS: atom_id res chain seq x y z
N MET A 1 -18.42 8.31 -0.29
CA MET A 1 -17.55 8.25 0.91
C MET A 1 -16.22 7.66 0.52
N ARG A 2 -15.13 7.96 1.23
CA ARG A 2 -13.80 7.36 0.99
C ARG A 2 -13.36 6.58 2.21
N LYS A 3 -12.83 5.37 2.01
CA LYS A 3 -12.24 4.55 3.07
C LYS A 3 -10.91 4.00 2.62
N THR A 4 -10.01 3.87 3.59
CA THR A 4 -8.66 3.40 3.36
C THR A 4 -8.36 2.20 4.23
N PHE A 5 -7.71 1.21 3.62
CA PHE A 5 -7.38 -0.07 4.20
C PHE A 5 -5.92 -0.38 3.89
N GLU A 6 -5.11 -0.64 4.89
CA GLU A 6 -3.72 -1.03 4.72
C GLU A 6 -3.51 -2.45 5.24
N ILE A 7 -2.94 -3.30 4.40
CA ILE A 7 -2.70 -4.72 4.66
C ILE A 7 -1.20 -4.96 4.78
N SER A 8 -0.80 -5.60 5.89
CA SER A 8 0.59 -5.92 6.21
C SER A 8 0.75 -7.37 6.63
N ASP A 9 1.86 -8.01 6.24
CA ASP A 9 2.15 -9.39 6.63
C ASP A 9 2.61 -9.51 8.09
N ARG A 10 2.10 -10.49 8.82
CA ARG A 10 2.43 -10.76 10.23
C ARG A 10 3.79 -11.39 10.42
N PHE A 11 4.14 -12.30 9.51
CA PHE A 11 5.25 -13.23 9.69
C PHE A 11 6.51 -12.87 8.87
N ILE A 12 6.44 -11.81 8.07
CA ILE A 12 7.58 -11.33 7.28
C ILE A 12 8.36 -10.33 8.13
N GLU A 13 9.62 -10.61 8.43
CA GLU A 13 10.48 -9.65 9.13
C GLU A 13 10.95 -8.53 8.20
N ALA A 14 11.54 -7.47 8.76
CA ALA A 14 12.10 -6.40 7.95
C ALA A 14 13.31 -6.92 7.16
N GLY A 15 13.31 -6.73 5.83
CA GLY A 15 14.41 -7.11 4.94
C GLY A 15 15.48 -6.03 4.87
N ASP A 16 16.65 -6.34 4.29
CA ASP A 16 17.70 -5.35 4.04
C ASP A 16 17.28 -4.38 2.92
N ALA A 17 17.27 -3.08 3.20
CA ALA A 17 16.86 -2.07 2.23
C ALA A 17 17.81 -1.97 1.02
N ASN A 18 19.04 -2.46 1.13
CA ASN A 18 19.98 -2.53 0.01
C ASN A 18 19.49 -3.47 -1.11
N GLU A 19 18.61 -4.43 -0.81
CA GLU A 19 17.98 -5.28 -1.82
C GLU A 19 17.06 -4.51 -2.77
N LEU A 20 16.70 -3.27 -2.42
CA LEU A 20 15.82 -2.40 -3.21
C LEU A 20 16.56 -1.44 -4.13
N LEU A 21 17.89 -1.35 -4.03
CA LEU A 21 18.69 -0.31 -4.68
C LEU A 21 19.68 -0.91 -5.67
N TYR A 22 19.98 -0.18 -6.73
CA TYR A 22 21.04 -0.56 -7.67
C TYR A 22 22.44 -0.35 -7.09
N GLU A 23 22.57 0.69 -6.27
CA GLU A 23 23.78 1.01 -5.53
C GLU A 23 23.47 0.92 -4.03
N PRO A 24 24.14 0.03 -3.28
CA PRO A 24 23.93 -0.08 -1.84
C PRO A 24 24.21 1.22 -1.09
N LEU A 25 23.53 1.39 0.03
CA LEU A 25 23.81 2.37 1.07
C LEU A 25 24.93 1.88 1.97
N GLY A 26 25.69 2.81 2.54
CA GLY A 26 26.68 2.48 3.56
C GLY A 26 26.11 2.25 4.97
N GLY A 27 24.77 2.26 5.12
CA GLY A 27 24.09 2.16 6.41
C GLY A 27 23.08 1.02 6.48
N ASP A 28 22.67 0.68 7.69
CA ASP A 28 21.83 -0.49 8.00
C ASP A 28 20.34 -0.13 7.97
N LEU A 29 19.84 0.27 6.80
CA LEU A 29 18.40 0.43 6.60
C LEU A 29 17.73 -0.92 6.39
N THR A 30 16.57 -1.09 7.02
CA THR A 30 15.69 -2.24 6.77
C THR A 30 14.35 -1.78 6.22
N PHE A 31 13.59 -2.68 5.61
CA PHE A 31 12.30 -2.33 5.02
C PHE A 31 11.18 -3.33 5.29
N ARG A 32 9.96 -2.80 5.33
CA ARG A 32 8.70 -3.58 5.30
C ARG A 32 7.84 -3.07 4.16
N ARG A 33 7.14 -3.98 3.47
CA ARG A 33 6.12 -3.63 2.48
C ARG A 33 4.72 -3.83 3.03
N THR A 34 3.81 -2.96 2.60
CA THR A 34 2.37 -3.11 2.79
C THR A 34 1.65 -2.71 1.51
N ARG A 35 0.38 -3.09 1.42
CA ARG A 35 -0.52 -2.67 0.34
C ARG A 35 -1.67 -1.87 0.91
N ARG A 36 -1.96 -0.74 0.30
CA ARG A 36 -3.00 0.21 0.70
C ARG A 36 -4.06 0.30 -0.39
N TYR A 37 -5.31 0.13 0.02
CA TYR A 37 -6.48 0.22 -0.83
C TYR A 37 -7.28 1.45 -0.43
N GLU A 38 -7.50 2.35 -1.38
CA GLU A 38 -8.32 3.54 -1.22
C GLU A 38 -9.57 3.38 -2.06
N ILE A 39 -10.73 3.34 -1.40
CA ILE A 39 -11.99 2.97 -2.00
C ILE A 39 -12.99 4.09 -1.82
N ASP A 40 -13.44 4.65 -2.94
CA ASP A 40 -14.57 5.55 -2.98
C ASP A 40 -15.84 4.74 -3.26
N PHE A 41 -16.86 4.93 -2.44
CA PHE A 41 -18.08 4.11 -2.48
C PHE A 41 -19.33 4.84 -2.00
N GLU A 42 -20.49 4.28 -2.33
CA GLU A 42 -21.81 4.64 -1.81
C GLU A 42 -22.49 3.41 -1.16
N GLY A 43 -23.47 3.63 -0.28
CA GLY A 43 -24.17 2.55 0.44
C GLY A 43 -23.53 2.17 1.78
N GLU A 44 -23.69 0.91 2.19
CA GLU A 44 -23.39 0.45 3.55
C GLU A 44 -21.89 0.18 3.78
N GLU A 45 -21.27 0.92 4.69
CA GLU A 45 -19.85 0.76 5.02
C GLU A 45 -19.50 -0.63 5.55
N ASN A 46 -20.37 -1.25 6.33
CA ASN A 46 -20.12 -2.60 6.87
C ASN A 46 -20.01 -3.66 5.76
N ASN A 47 -20.71 -3.47 4.64
CA ASN A 47 -20.60 -4.36 3.49
C ASN A 47 -19.27 -4.16 2.74
N LEU A 48 -18.82 -2.91 2.60
CA LEU A 48 -17.47 -2.62 2.07
C LEU A 48 -16.38 -3.25 2.95
N VAL A 49 -16.46 -3.06 4.27
CA VAL A 49 -15.49 -3.64 5.21
C VAL A 49 -15.47 -5.16 5.11
N SER A 50 -16.66 -5.79 5.02
CA SER A 50 -16.78 -7.23 4.84
C SER A 50 -16.19 -7.71 3.51
N PHE A 51 -16.33 -6.94 2.44
CA PHE A 51 -15.70 -7.22 1.14
C PHE A 51 -14.18 -7.19 1.26
N VAL A 52 -13.61 -6.14 1.86
CA VAL A 52 -12.15 -6.03 2.06
C VAL A 52 -11.61 -7.20 2.89
N GLU A 53 -12.25 -7.50 4.02
CA GLU A 53 -11.81 -8.57 4.93
C GLU A 53 -11.86 -9.96 4.31
N LYS A 54 -12.80 -10.22 3.38
CA LYS A 54 -12.97 -11.51 2.73
C LYS A 54 -12.17 -11.66 1.44
N THR A 55 -12.00 -10.58 0.69
CA THR A 55 -11.48 -10.63 -0.68
C THR A 55 -10.03 -10.18 -0.78
N LEU A 56 -9.62 -9.19 0.03
CA LEU A 56 -8.30 -8.54 -0.13
C LEU A 56 -7.27 -9.00 0.90
N ARG A 57 -7.72 -9.62 2.00
CA ARG A 57 -6.87 -10.01 3.12
C ARG A 57 -6.86 -11.51 3.34
N ASP A 58 -5.69 -12.07 3.60
CA ASP A 58 -5.57 -13.38 4.25
C ASP A 58 -5.69 -13.22 5.79
N PRO A 59 -6.75 -13.76 6.42
CA PRO A 59 -6.96 -13.60 7.86
C PRO A 59 -5.91 -14.25 8.76
N ILE A 60 -5.14 -15.21 8.24
CA ILE A 60 -4.13 -15.96 8.97
C ILE A 60 -2.81 -15.18 8.98
N SER A 61 -2.35 -14.79 7.79
CA SER A 61 -1.01 -14.24 7.61
C SER A 61 -0.94 -12.72 7.60
N GLN A 62 -2.08 -12.02 7.55
CA GLN A 62 -2.10 -10.57 7.37
C GLN A 62 -2.96 -9.81 8.39
N ASP A 63 -2.47 -8.65 8.78
CA ASP A 63 -3.21 -7.65 9.54
C ASP A 63 -3.86 -6.62 8.62
N LEU A 64 -4.96 -6.04 9.11
CA LEU A 64 -5.71 -4.99 8.43
C LEU A 64 -5.79 -3.77 9.34
N LYS A 65 -5.20 -2.68 8.87
CA LYS A 65 -5.38 -1.35 9.46
C LYS A 65 -6.43 -0.58 8.65
N LYS A 66 -7.42 -0.03 9.36
CA LYS A 66 -8.46 0.82 8.77
C LYS A 66 -8.10 2.28 9.04
N GLY A 67 -8.27 3.14 8.04
CA GLY A 67 -8.00 4.57 8.13
C GLY A 67 -6.71 5.01 7.46
N GLU A 68 -6.34 6.27 7.68
CA GLU A 68 -5.26 6.95 6.96
C GLU A 68 -3.88 6.67 7.56
N ASP A 69 -3.83 6.41 8.86
CA ASP A 69 -2.60 6.21 9.63
C ASP A 69 -1.74 5.07 9.09
N SER A 70 -0.43 5.20 9.29
CA SER A 70 0.56 4.17 8.93
C SER A 70 0.37 2.85 9.66
N ALA A 71 0.60 1.72 8.97
CA ALA A 71 0.59 0.38 9.56
C ALA A 71 1.71 0.18 10.59
N PHE A 72 2.88 0.80 10.35
CA PHE A 72 4.02 0.76 11.26
C PHE A 72 4.32 2.14 11.82
N THR A 73 5.01 2.16 12.95
CA THR A 73 5.55 3.36 13.61
C THR A 73 7.09 3.28 13.62
N ALA A 74 7.77 4.35 14.04
CA ALA A 74 9.23 4.41 14.15
C ALA A 74 9.99 4.10 12.84
N PHE A 75 9.37 4.37 11.70
CA PHE A 75 10.04 4.37 10.39
C PHE A 75 10.79 5.70 10.20
N ALA A 76 11.87 5.69 9.42
CA ALA A 76 12.57 6.89 8.98
C ALA A 76 11.74 7.64 7.93
N PHE A 77 11.27 6.92 6.92
CA PHE A 77 10.31 7.42 5.94
C PHE A 77 9.53 6.27 5.29
N VAL A 78 8.46 6.61 4.60
CA VAL A 78 7.69 5.70 3.75
C VAL A 78 7.76 6.21 2.31
N LEU A 79 8.17 5.34 1.38
CA LEU A 79 7.89 5.53 -0.04
C LEU A 79 6.53 4.93 -0.34
N GLU A 80 5.54 5.78 -0.60
CA GLU A 80 4.22 5.36 -1.08
C GLU A 80 4.15 5.58 -2.60
N TYR A 81 3.81 4.55 -3.36
CA TYR A 81 3.63 4.66 -4.80
C TYR A 81 2.48 3.82 -5.32
N GLY A 82 1.96 4.16 -6.49
CA GLY A 82 0.91 3.40 -7.16
C GLY A 82 0.81 3.79 -8.61
N MET A 83 -0.15 3.21 -9.33
CA MET A 83 -0.34 3.48 -10.74
C MET A 83 -0.92 4.88 -10.97
N LYS A 84 -0.40 5.59 -11.97
CA LYS A 84 -0.98 6.85 -12.45
C LYS A 84 -2.38 6.61 -13.00
N PRO A 85 -3.27 7.62 -12.95
CA PRO A 85 -4.55 7.56 -13.66
C PRO A 85 -4.35 7.20 -15.13
N GLY A 86 -5.11 6.22 -15.61
CA GLY A 86 -5.05 5.73 -16.98
C GLY A 86 -3.97 4.67 -17.26
N ALA A 87 -3.06 4.39 -16.32
CA ALA A 87 -2.16 3.24 -16.43
C ALA A 87 -2.91 1.94 -16.05
N LEU A 88 -2.58 0.85 -16.73
CA LEU A 88 -3.21 -0.46 -16.48
C LEU A 88 -2.72 -1.05 -15.15
N ASP A 89 -3.65 -1.27 -14.22
CA ASP A 89 -3.42 -1.97 -12.97
C ASP A 89 -4.21 -3.29 -12.98
N LEU A 90 -3.51 -4.41 -13.23
CA LEU A 90 -4.15 -5.72 -13.34
C LEU A 90 -4.74 -6.21 -12.02
N GLU A 91 -4.19 -5.79 -10.87
CA GLU A 91 -4.74 -6.14 -9.56
C GLU A 91 -6.07 -5.44 -9.35
N LYS A 92 -6.12 -4.13 -9.65
CA LYS A 92 -7.36 -3.34 -9.64
C LYS A 92 -8.41 -3.95 -10.57
N GLU A 93 -8.06 -4.29 -11.80
CA GLU A 93 -9.02 -4.87 -12.76
C GLU A 93 -9.57 -6.22 -12.28
N ALA A 94 -8.72 -7.07 -11.69
CA ALA A 94 -9.18 -8.35 -11.13
C ALA A 94 -10.16 -8.16 -9.96
N ILE A 95 -9.88 -7.23 -9.05
CA ILE A 95 -10.76 -6.91 -7.92
C ILE A 95 -12.09 -6.34 -8.41
N LEU A 96 -12.07 -5.41 -9.36
CA LEU A 96 -13.28 -4.82 -9.93
C LEU A 96 -14.11 -5.83 -10.72
N SER A 97 -13.47 -6.77 -11.41
CA SER A 97 -14.14 -7.87 -12.11
C SER A 97 -14.84 -8.80 -11.12
N TYR A 98 -14.15 -9.19 -10.05
CA TYR A 98 -14.73 -10.00 -8.97
C TYR A 98 -15.92 -9.29 -8.31
N TYR A 99 -15.77 -8.01 -7.96
CA TYR A 99 -16.83 -7.20 -7.37
C TYR A 99 -18.08 -7.12 -8.25
N ARG A 100 -17.92 -6.93 -9.57
CA ARG A 100 -19.04 -6.91 -10.54
C ARG A 100 -19.81 -8.23 -10.62
N GLY A 101 -19.20 -9.33 -10.19
CA GLY A 101 -19.84 -10.65 -10.12
C GLY A 101 -20.64 -10.91 -8.84
N ILE A 102 -20.62 -10.00 -7.86
CA ILE A 102 -21.34 -10.16 -6.59
C ILE A 102 -22.79 -9.70 -6.76
N GLU A 103 -23.74 -10.59 -6.47
CA GLU A 103 -25.16 -10.22 -6.41
C GLU A 103 -25.45 -9.39 -5.16
N ASN A 104 -26.09 -8.22 -5.34
CA ASN A 104 -26.52 -7.32 -4.26
C ASN A 104 -25.42 -7.06 -3.20
N PRO A 105 -24.27 -6.47 -3.56
CA PRO A 105 -23.15 -6.25 -2.65
C PRO A 105 -23.50 -5.32 -1.47
N GLY A 106 -24.60 -4.57 -1.55
CA GLY A 106 -25.05 -3.66 -0.50
C GLY A 106 -24.20 -2.39 -0.37
N PHE A 107 -23.29 -2.16 -1.29
CA PHE A 107 -22.58 -0.91 -1.52
C PHE A 107 -22.25 -0.79 -3.02
N GLU A 108 -21.97 0.42 -3.50
CA GLU A 108 -21.49 0.67 -4.85
C GLU A 108 -20.04 1.15 -4.82
N LEU A 109 -19.11 0.38 -5.39
CA LEU A 109 -17.71 0.78 -5.57
C LEU A 109 -17.59 1.76 -6.75
N LYS A 110 -17.22 3.01 -6.48
CA LYS A 110 -17.06 4.08 -7.49
C LYS A 110 -15.62 4.18 -8.00
N GLU A 111 -14.65 4.15 -7.08
CA GLU A 111 -13.23 4.18 -7.42
C GLU A 111 -12.43 3.26 -6.51
N LEU A 112 -11.43 2.60 -7.07
CA LEU A 112 -10.43 1.80 -6.36
C LEU A 112 -9.05 2.26 -6.79
N ASN A 113 -8.24 2.71 -5.83
CA ASN A 113 -6.82 2.97 -6.03
C ASN A 113 -6.00 2.05 -5.12
N ILE A 114 -4.96 1.46 -5.71
CA ILE A 114 -4.05 0.54 -5.01
C ILE A 114 -2.68 1.21 -4.94
N ARG A 115 -2.13 1.27 -3.73
CA ARG A 115 -0.83 1.87 -3.43
C ARG A 115 0.02 0.82 -2.71
N GLN A 116 1.32 0.83 -2.95
CA GLN A 116 2.30 0.14 -2.14
C GLN A 116 2.97 1.14 -1.22
N ARG A 117 3.18 0.76 0.04
CA ARG A 117 4.03 1.49 0.97
C ARG A 117 5.24 0.65 1.30
N ILE A 118 6.41 1.26 1.15
CA ILE A 118 7.68 0.71 1.59
C ILE A 118 8.12 1.55 2.79
N TYR A 119 8.02 0.96 3.97
CA TYR A 119 8.49 1.54 5.22
C TYR A 119 9.98 1.28 5.34
N LEU A 120 10.77 2.33 5.51
CA LEU A 120 12.21 2.23 5.76
C LEU A 120 12.48 2.51 7.23
N PHE A 121 13.22 1.63 7.89
CA PHE A 121 13.58 1.74 9.31
C PHE A 121 15.10 1.85 9.46
N GLY A 122 15.52 2.58 10.48
CA GLY A 122 16.92 2.83 10.78
C GLY A 122 17.25 4.32 10.73
N ASN A 123 18.54 4.63 10.82
CA ASN A 123 19.01 6.00 10.87
C ASN A 123 19.80 6.30 9.59
N SER A 124 19.09 6.76 8.57
CA SER A 124 19.70 7.37 7.39
C SER A 124 19.21 8.79 7.30
N GLY A 125 19.99 9.68 6.67
CA GLY A 125 19.44 10.96 6.23
C GLY A 125 18.28 10.77 5.24
N ASP A 126 17.90 11.86 4.58
CA ASP A 126 16.91 11.79 3.49
C ASP A 126 17.53 11.11 2.25
N GLU A 127 17.45 9.78 2.21
CA GLU A 127 17.87 8.96 1.07
C GLU A 127 16.70 8.66 0.11
N SER A 128 15.53 9.29 0.32
CA SER A 128 14.27 8.92 -0.35
C SER A 128 14.35 9.02 -1.87
N ASP A 129 15.09 9.98 -2.41
CA ASP A 129 15.31 10.16 -3.85
C ASP A 129 15.94 8.93 -4.53
N ARG A 130 16.83 8.21 -3.84
CA ARG A 130 17.44 6.97 -4.38
C ARG A 130 16.42 5.86 -4.51
N PHE A 131 15.59 5.68 -3.48
CA PHE A 131 14.51 4.69 -3.50
C PHE A 131 13.48 5.04 -4.57
N ILE A 132 13.11 6.31 -4.72
CA ILE A 132 12.22 6.76 -5.80
C ILE A 132 12.81 6.39 -7.16
N ARG A 133 14.08 6.73 -7.41
CA ARG A 133 14.75 6.47 -8.69
C ARG A 133 14.77 4.98 -9.04
N ASP A 134 15.09 4.12 -8.08
CA ASP A 134 15.32 2.68 -8.34
C ASP A 134 14.03 1.84 -8.30
N ILE A 135 12.98 2.31 -7.62
CA ILE A 135 11.71 1.58 -7.44
C ILE A 135 10.61 2.12 -8.35
N CYS A 136 10.51 3.43 -8.53
CA CYS A 136 9.41 4.03 -9.26
C CYS A 136 9.70 4.13 -10.75
N ASN A 137 8.81 3.58 -11.57
CA ASN A 137 8.80 3.87 -13.00
C ASN A 137 8.07 5.19 -13.24
N TYR A 138 8.82 6.22 -13.66
CA TYR A 138 8.31 7.57 -13.91
C TYR A 138 7.18 7.65 -14.94
N ALA A 139 7.10 6.71 -15.87
CA ALA A 139 6.05 6.71 -16.88
C ALA A 139 4.69 6.32 -16.28
N ILE A 140 4.68 5.35 -15.36
CA ILE A 140 3.44 4.68 -14.92
C ILE A 140 3.13 4.86 -13.43
N HIS A 141 4.09 5.25 -12.59
CA HIS A 141 3.87 5.42 -11.15
C HIS A 141 3.73 6.90 -10.76
N ASN A 142 2.85 7.18 -9.79
CA ASN A 142 2.90 8.37 -8.95
C ASN A 142 3.39 7.96 -7.55
N TRP A 143 4.08 8.85 -6.85
CA TRP A 143 4.61 8.56 -5.52
C TRP A 143 4.55 9.77 -4.59
N SER A 144 4.70 9.49 -3.31
CA SER A 144 4.82 10.47 -2.23
C SER A 144 5.73 9.90 -1.14
N VAL A 145 6.45 10.79 -0.46
CA VAL A 145 7.29 10.43 0.69
C VAL A 145 6.60 10.91 1.96
N ILE A 146 6.45 10.03 2.93
CA ILE A 146 5.93 10.36 4.26
C ILE A 146 7.10 10.23 5.23
N LEU A 147 7.50 11.33 5.87
CA LEU A 147 8.58 11.32 6.83
C LEU A 147 8.11 10.77 8.17
N GLY A 148 8.97 10.00 8.83
CA GLY A 148 8.74 9.55 10.21
C GLY A 148 8.81 10.69 11.21
N GLU A 149 8.12 10.52 12.34
CA GLU A 149 8.31 11.40 13.50
C GLU A 149 9.70 11.15 14.09
N LYS A 150 10.45 12.23 14.37
CA LYS A 150 11.79 12.19 14.95
C LYS A 150 11.77 11.93 16.45
#